data_AF-L7KGJ0-F1
#
_entry.id   AF-L7KGJ0-F1
#
_cell.length_a   1.000
_cell.length_b   1.000
_cell.length_c   1.000
_cell.angle_alpha   90.00
_cell.angle_beta   90.00
_cell.angle_gamma   90.00
#
_symmetry.space_group_name_H-M   'P 1'
#
loop_
_entity.id
_entity.type
_entity.pdbx_description
1 polymer ?
#
loop_
_entity_poly.entity_id
_entity_poly.type
_entity_poly.pdbx_seq_one_letter_code
_entity_poly.pdbx_strand_id
1 'polypeptide(L)'
;MSADDAERVLAEVALPDPPGDVADIREATTSRHEAAAEAEIVAVLGTGRNLDDYLHNPRGGASLLVRTDFNSDERWREVALAAMEPVPSGMDEFPTFQAGLTCVDHRGNDGLTVDALVARIGEEDPPYYAFVADAITMSHPEMAILAIDCGRTEFGHEPGRTFRVIPGQMHAVENNLSIANMDFRSFADAVDDDGVFRGFPPAPQHVAILHRDELIALSTTNQSTPTLARFAEELPDLDNPSLVLYETPRATLYDFTIALDPESTEIRVGVEDYLA
;
A
#
# COMPACT_ATOMS: atom_id res chain seq x y z
N MET A 1 -48.48 6.88 52.56
CA MET A 1 -47.35 6.06 53.05
C MET A 1 -47.01 6.55 54.43
N SER A 2 -47.17 5.70 55.44
CA SER A 2 -46.65 5.99 56.78
C SER A 2 -45.12 5.86 56.78
N ALA A 3 -44.45 6.36 57.82
CA ALA A 3 -43.01 6.15 57.99
C ALA A 3 -42.65 4.65 58.01
N ASP A 4 -43.50 3.82 58.61
CA ASP A 4 -43.35 2.36 58.65
C ASP A 4 -43.43 1.71 57.26
N ASP A 5 -44.25 2.24 56.34
CA ASP A 5 -44.32 1.73 54.96
C ASP A 5 -43.02 2.01 54.18
N ALA A 6 -42.36 3.14 54.45
CA ALA A 6 -41.09 3.49 53.82
C ALA A 6 -39.93 2.62 54.35
N GLU A 7 -39.94 2.32 55.65
CA GLU A 7 -38.92 1.48 56.29
C GLU A 7 -39.00 0.02 55.82
N ARG A 8 -40.22 -0.51 55.61
CA ARG A 8 -40.41 -1.85 55.06
C ARG A 8 -39.92 -1.97 53.62
N VAL A 9 -40.17 -0.96 52.78
CA VAL A 9 -39.70 -0.94 51.39
C VAL A 9 -38.17 -0.83 51.33
N LEU A 10 -37.55 -0.02 52.20
CA LEU A 10 -36.09 0.06 52.30
C LEU A 10 -35.45 -1.24 52.80
N ALA A 11 -36.12 -2.00 53.66
CA ALA A 11 -35.63 -3.30 54.15
C ALA A 11 -35.71 -4.42 53.10
N GLU A 12 -36.61 -4.31 52.10
CA GLU A 12 -36.74 -5.27 51.00
C GLU A 12 -35.84 -4.96 49.79
N VAL A 13 -35.23 -3.76 49.73
CA VAL A 13 -34.26 -3.41 48.70
C VAL A 13 -32.90 -4.02 49.07
N ALA A 14 -32.68 -5.26 48.65
CA ALA A 14 -31.33 -5.82 48.56
C ALA A 14 -30.58 -5.06 47.46
N LEU A 15 -29.60 -4.25 47.86
CA LEU A 15 -28.63 -3.72 46.91
C LEU A 15 -27.94 -4.94 46.25
N PRO A 16 -27.78 -4.98 44.92
CA PRO A 16 -26.95 -5.99 44.30
C PRO A 16 -25.57 -5.95 44.98
N ASP A 17 -24.94 -7.12 45.12
CA ASP A 17 -23.59 -7.19 45.66
C ASP A 17 -22.75 -6.08 45.01
N PRO A 18 -21.97 -5.32 45.80
CA PRO A 18 -21.11 -4.31 45.22
C PRO A 18 -20.31 -5.00 44.11
N PRO A 19 -20.14 -4.36 42.94
CA PRO A 19 -19.25 -4.92 41.95
C PRO A 19 -17.92 -5.23 42.66
N GLY A 20 -17.29 -6.36 42.31
CA GLY A 20 -16.03 -6.81 42.92
C GLY A 20 -15.00 -5.68 42.98
N ASP A 21 -13.90 -5.88 43.72
CA ASP A 21 -12.90 -4.84 43.98
C ASP A 21 -12.59 -4.05 42.70
N VAL A 22 -12.40 -2.73 42.78
CA VAL A 22 -12.04 -1.90 41.62
C VAL A 22 -10.79 -2.45 40.92
N ALA A 23 -9.91 -3.14 41.66
CA ALA A 23 -8.81 -3.92 41.12
C ALA A 23 -9.30 -5.06 40.19
N ASP A 24 -10.27 -5.87 40.62
CA ASP A 24 -10.87 -6.97 39.85
C ASP A 24 -11.54 -6.46 38.56
N ILE A 25 -12.19 -5.29 38.61
CA ILE A 25 -12.81 -4.67 37.43
C ILE A 25 -11.75 -4.22 36.42
N ARG A 26 -10.65 -3.61 36.90
CA ARG A 26 -9.54 -3.19 36.03
C ARG A 26 -8.86 -4.38 35.40
N GLU A 27 -8.54 -5.41 36.18
CA GLU A 27 -7.94 -6.65 35.68
C GLU A 27 -8.82 -7.34 34.65
N ALA A 28 -10.13 -7.47 34.92
CA ALA A 28 -11.10 -8.02 33.96
C ALA A 28 -11.24 -7.16 32.70
N THR A 29 -11.10 -5.84 32.80
CA THR A 29 -11.14 -4.93 31.65
C THR A 29 -9.88 -5.10 30.81
N THR A 30 -8.69 -5.06 31.41
CA THR A 30 -7.42 -5.31 30.73
C THR A 30 -7.43 -6.67 30.02
N SER A 31 -7.86 -7.73 30.71
CA SER A 31 -7.91 -9.08 30.13
C SER A 31 -8.84 -9.15 28.90
N ARG A 32 -9.99 -8.45 28.92
CA ARG A 32 -10.89 -8.38 27.76
C ARG A 32 -10.27 -7.59 26.61
N HIS A 33 -9.59 -6.49 26.90
CA HIS A 33 -8.89 -5.71 25.87
C HIS A 33 -7.77 -6.52 25.22
N GLU A 34 -6.98 -7.24 26.01
CA GLU A 34 -5.93 -8.14 25.51
C GLU A 34 -6.53 -9.27 24.65
N ALA A 35 -7.60 -9.91 25.12
CA ALA A 35 -8.28 -10.95 24.35
C ALA A 35 -8.91 -10.41 23.05
N ALA A 36 -9.45 -9.20 23.05
CA ALA A 36 -10.00 -8.56 21.87
C ALA A 36 -8.89 -8.21 20.86
N ALA A 37 -7.77 -7.64 21.32
CA ALA A 37 -6.61 -7.35 20.49
C ALA A 37 -6.02 -8.64 19.89
N GLU A 38 -5.93 -9.71 20.68
CA GLU A 38 -5.47 -11.01 20.18
C GLU A 38 -6.42 -11.58 19.13
N ALA A 39 -7.74 -11.50 19.36
CA ALA A 39 -8.73 -11.95 18.39
C ALA A 39 -8.66 -11.17 17.07
N GLU A 40 -8.39 -9.86 17.13
CA GLU A 40 -8.17 -9.02 15.95
C GLU A 40 -6.91 -9.46 15.20
N ILE A 41 -5.81 -9.72 15.90
CA ILE A 41 -4.59 -10.22 15.27
C ILE A 41 -4.83 -11.58 14.62
N VAL A 42 -5.45 -12.53 15.31
CA VAL A 42 -5.78 -13.85 14.76
C VAL A 42 -6.65 -13.71 13.51
N ALA A 43 -7.62 -12.79 13.52
CA ALA A 43 -8.43 -12.50 12.34
C ALA A 43 -7.56 -11.93 11.19
N VAL A 44 -6.63 -11.02 11.47
CA VAL A 44 -5.72 -10.46 10.48
C VAL A 44 -4.85 -11.54 9.84
N LEU A 45 -4.30 -12.48 10.61
CA LEU A 45 -3.44 -13.58 10.13
C LEU A 45 -4.14 -14.54 9.16
N GLY A 46 -5.47 -14.55 9.12
CA GLY A 46 -6.20 -15.30 8.10
C GLY A 46 -6.14 -16.81 8.23
N THR A 47 -5.99 -17.32 9.45
CA THR A 47 -5.98 -18.76 9.73
C THR A 47 -7.23 -19.43 9.15
N GLY A 48 -7.01 -20.41 8.28
CA GLY A 48 -8.05 -21.19 7.61
C GLY A 48 -8.64 -20.56 6.35
N ARG A 49 -8.24 -19.33 5.95
CA ARG A 49 -8.70 -18.72 4.69
C ARG A 49 -8.17 -19.49 3.49
N ASN A 50 -9.05 -19.95 2.62
CA ASN A 50 -8.64 -20.65 1.39
C ASN A 50 -8.27 -19.62 0.31
N LEU A 51 -7.20 -19.88 -0.41
CA LEU A 51 -6.73 -19.04 -1.52
C LEU A 51 -7.80 -18.90 -2.62
N ASP A 52 -8.48 -19.98 -2.96
CA ASP A 52 -9.45 -20.01 -4.09
C ASP A 52 -10.63 -19.06 -3.90
N ASP A 53 -10.95 -18.70 -2.65
CA ASP A 53 -12.03 -17.76 -2.32
C ASP A 53 -11.70 -16.31 -2.79
N TYR A 54 -10.44 -16.03 -3.14
CA TYR A 54 -9.95 -14.69 -3.47
C TYR A 54 -9.40 -14.53 -4.90
N LEU A 55 -9.12 -15.61 -5.64
CA LEU A 55 -8.44 -15.53 -6.95
C LEU A 55 -9.31 -14.97 -8.09
N HIS A 56 -10.64 -15.06 -7.98
CA HIS A 56 -11.57 -14.71 -9.07
C HIS A 56 -12.70 -13.78 -8.61
N ASN A 57 -12.39 -12.81 -7.73
CA ASN A 57 -13.40 -11.91 -7.20
C ASN A 57 -13.81 -10.83 -8.23
N PRO A 58 -15.04 -10.87 -8.79
CA PRO A 58 -15.48 -9.95 -9.83
C PRO A 58 -15.73 -8.51 -9.32
N ARG A 59 -15.58 -8.24 -8.02
CA ARG A 59 -15.75 -6.90 -7.42
C ARG A 59 -14.43 -6.14 -7.20
N GLY A 60 -13.31 -6.70 -7.66
CA GLY A 60 -11.97 -6.17 -7.42
C GLY A 60 -11.12 -7.15 -6.60
N GLY A 61 -9.81 -7.20 -6.91
CA GLY A 61 -8.85 -8.11 -6.29
C GLY A 61 -8.44 -7.67 -4.88
N ALA A 62 -8.22 -8.64 -4.00
CA ALA A 62 -7.58 -8.41 -2.70
C ALA A 62 -6.05 -8.47 -2.86
N SER A 63 -5.31 -7.66 -2.10
CA SER A 63 -3.85 -7.75 -2.04
C SER A 63 -3.43 -8.95 -1.18
N LEU A 64 -3.18 -10.09 -1.80
CA LEU A 64 -2.96 -11.36 -1.08
C LEU A 64 -1.56 -11.45 -0.49
N LEU A 65 -1.45 -11.87 0.77
CA LEU A 65 -0.23 -12.39 1.39
C LEU A 65 -0.43 -13.88 1.71
N VAL A 66 0.09 -14.74 0.84
CA VAL A 66 -0.10 -16.19 0.91
C VAL A 66 1.04 -16.83 1.70
N ARG A 67 0.70 -17.50 2.81
CA ARG A 67 1.67 -18.32 3.55
C ARG A 67 1.92 -19.62 2.82
N THR A 68 3.17 -19.92 2.52
CA THR A 68 3.58 -21.17 1.84
C THR A 68 4.61 -21.97 2.63
N ASP A 69 5.22 -21.40 3.67
CA ASP A 69 6.03 -22.12 4.64
C ASP A 69 5.35 -22.14 6.02
N PHE A 70 5.15 -23.35 6.54
CA PHE A 70 4.42 -23.61 7.79
C PHE A 70 5.33 -24.09 8.92
N ASN A 71 6.65 -23.83 8.84
CA ASN A 71 7.62 -24.31 9.83
C ASN A 71 7.59 -23.53 11.15
N SER A 72 7.07 -22.29 11.15
CA SER A 72 6.90 -21.47 12.36
C SER A 72 5.67 -20.57 12.27
N ASP A 73 4.73 -20.74 13.21
CA ASP A 73 3.55 -19.87 13.33
C ASP A 73 3.89 -18.51 13.94
N GLU A 74 4.86 -18.49 14.86
CA GLU A 74 5.39 -17.26 15.46
C GLU A 74 6.02 -16.37 14.40
N ARG A 75 6.85 -16.95 13.53
CA ARG A 75 7.50 -16.19 12.45
C ARG A 75 6.50 -15.70 11.42
N TRP A 76 5.44 -16.48 11.14
CA TRP A 76 4.37 -16.04 10.25
C TRP A 76 3.66 -14.81 10.81
N ARG A 77 3.35 -14.85 12.11
CA ARG A 77 2.76 -13.72 12.81
C ARG A 77 3.65 -12.48 12.75
N GLU A 78 4.95 -12.63 12.98
CA GLU A 78 5.91 -11.52 12.88
C GLU A 78 5.91 -10.90 11.47
N VAL A 79 6.04 -11.73 10.43
CA VAL A 79 6.06 -11.27 9.03
C VAL A 79 4.79 -10.52 8.67
N ALA A 80 3.63 -11.11 8.95
CA ALA A 80 2.34 -10.53 8.60
C ALA A 80 2.11 -9.19 9.32
N LEU A 81 2.38 -9.13 10.63
CA LEU A 81 2.21 -7.90 11.40
C LEU A 81 3.19 -6.81 10.96
N ALA A 82 4.46 -7.14 10.73
CA ALA A 82 5.44 -6.18 10.26
C ALA A 82 5.08 -5.64 8.85
N ALA A 83 4.51 -6.46 7.98
CA ALA A 83 4.13 -6.07 6.63
C ALA A 83 2.95 -5.09 6.59
N MET A 84 2.09 -5.13 7.62
CA MET A 84 0.92 -4.27 7.76
C MET A 84 1.11 -3.15 8.79
N GLU A 85 2.32 -3.03 9.36
CA GLU A 85 2.60 -1.99 10.35
C GLU A 85 2.47 -0.59 9.72
N PRO A 86 1.69 0.32 10.34
CA PRO A 86 1.59 1.68 9.85
C PRO A 86 2.93 2.42 9.94
N VAL A 87 3.37 3.01 8.83
CA VAL A 87 4.57 3.83 8.76
C VAL A 87 4.22 5.32 8.67
N PRO A 88 5.00 6.23 9.25
CA PRO A 88 4.78 7.67 9.10
C PRO A 88 4.83 8.09 7.63
N SER A 89 3.84 8.85 7.16
CA SER A 89 3.81 9.38 5.79
C SER A 89 4.61 10.67 5.62
N GLY A 90 4.85 11.39 6.72
CA GLY A 90 5.37 12.76 6.71
C GLY A 90 4.33 13.84 6.33
N MET A 91 3.04 13.48 6.23
CA MET A 91 1.94 14.40 5.88
C MET A 91 0.92 14.51 7.00
N ASP A 92 0.42 15.72 7.27
CA ASP A 92 -0.53 15.97 8.37
C ASP A 92 -1.92 15.37 8.11
N GLU A 93 -2.41 15.41 6.87
CA GLU A 93 -3.76 14.93 6.50
C GLU A 93 -3.87 13.40 6.49
N PHE A 94 -2.78 12.73 6.12
CA PHE A 94 -2.69 11.28 6.06
C PHE A 94 -1.47 10.84 6.85
N PRO A 95 -1.49 10.82 8.20
CA PRO A 95 -0.29 10.73 9.04
C PRO A 95 0.51 9.42 8.88
N THR A 96 -0.13 8.38 8.35
CA THR A 96 0.49 7.07 8.17
C THR A 96 0.09 6.43 6.85
N PHE A 97 1.01 5.65 6.27
CA PHE A 97 0.72 4.66 5.25
C PHE A 97 0.74 3.26 5.84
N GLN A 98 -0.04 2.35 5.28
CA GLN A 98 -0.05 0.93 5.64
C GLN A 98 -0.46 0.12 4.41
N ALA A 99 0.04 -1.12 4.30
CA ALA A 99 -0.36 -2.04 3.24
C ALA A 99 -1.70 -2.71 3.58
N GLY A 100 -2.61 -2.77 2.62
CA GLY A 100 -3.93 -3.40 2.72
C GLY A 100 -3.92 -4.90 2.46
N LEU A 101 -3.12 -5.68 3.20
CA LEU A 101 -2.92 -7.11 2.90
C LEU A 101 -4.05 -8.01 3.43
N THR A 102 -4.45 -8.96 2.59
CA THR A 102 -5.31 -10.10 2.95
C THR A 102 -4.44 -11.33 3.14
N CYS A 103 -4.17 -11.67 4.40
CA CYS A 103 -3.41 -12.87 4.73
C CYS A 103 -4.21 -14.14 4.43
N VAL A 104 -3.57 -15.12 3.80
CA VAL A 104 -4.10 -16.44 3.45
C VAL A 104 -3.24 -17.51 4.12
N ASP A 105 -3.70 -18.03 5.26
CA ASP A 105 -3.01 -19.04 6.07
C ASP A 105 -3.77 -20.37 6.04
N HIS A 106 -3.51 -21.17 5.01
CA HIS A 106 -4.14 -22.49 4.84
C HIS A 106 -3.10 -23.52 4.41
N ARG A 107 -2.98 -24.63 5.16
CA ARG A 107 -1.95 -25.67 4.94
C ARG A 107 -1.95 -26.30 3.55
N GLY A 108 -3.04 -26.18 2.80
CA GLY A 108 -3.08 -26.57 1.39
C GLY A 108 -2.12 -25.78 0.48
N ASN A 109 -1.56 -24.67 0.97
CA ASN A 109 -0.57 -23.84 0.27
C ASN A 109 0.88 -24.20 0.66
N ASP A 110 1.09 -25.19 1.54
CA ASP A 110 2.43 -25.59 1.99
C ASP A 110 3.29 -26.04 0.80
N GLY A 111 4.44 -25.38 0.62
CA GLY A 111 5.33 -25.58 -0.52
C GLY A 111 4.79 -25.10 -1.88
N LEU A 112 3.74 -24.28 -1.93
CA LEU A 112 3.23 -23.71 -3.17
C LEU A 112 4.30 -22.85 -3.85
N THR A 113 4.66 -23.22 -5.08
CA THR A 113 5.68 -22.52 -5.88
C THR A 113 5.06 -21.37 -6.67
N VAL A 114 5.92 -20.45 -7.17
CA VAL A 114 5.51 -19.34 -8.05
C VAL A 114 4.76 -19.86 -9.28
N ASP A 115 5.34 -20.81 -10.01
CA ASP A 115 4.71 -21.38 -11.21
C ASP A 115 3.36 -22.02 -10.90
N ALA A 116 3.25 -22.74 -9.77
CA ALA A 116 2.00 -23.35 -9.36
C ALA A 116 0.93 -22.31 -8.96
N LEU A 117 1.33 -21.21 -8.32
CA LEU A 117 0.43 -20.11 -7.99
C LEU A 117 -0.07 -19.41 -9.26
N VAL A 118 0.83 -19.06 -10.19
CA VAL A 118 0.47 -18.43 -11.47
C VAL A 118 -0.45 -19.34 -12.28
N ALA A 119 -0.15 -20.64 -12.34
CA ALA A 119 -1.01 -21.61 -13.01
C ALA A 119 -2.40 -21.76 -12.35
N ARG A 120 -2.47 -21.65 -11.02
CA ARG A 120 -3.72 -21.70 -10.26
C ARG A 120 -4.57 -20.44 -10.45
N ILE A 121 -3.92 -19.29 -10.61
CA ILE A 121 -4.56 -18.00 -10.93
C ILE A 121 -5.17 -18.02 -12.34
N GLY A 122 -4.47 -18.56 -13.33
CA GLY A 122 -4.96 -18.63 -14.71
C GLY A 122 -4.98 -17.28 -15.44
N GLU A 123 -5.56 -17.24 -16.64
CA GLU A 123 -5.42 -16.11 -17.57
C GLU A 123 -6.68 -15.24 -17.72
N GLU A 124 -7.85 -15.75 -17.32
CA GLU A 124 -9.16 -15.14 -17.66
C GLU A 124 -9.42 -13.83 -16.90
N ASP A 125 -9.03 -13.77 -15.62
CA ASP A 125 -9.13 -12.57 -14.78
C ASP A 125 -8.17 -12.67 -13.58
N PRO A 126 -6.84 -12.60 -13.81
CA PRO A 126 -5.88 -12.76 -12.75
C PRO A 126 -5.83 -11.49 -11.87
N PRO A 127 -5.55 -11.62 -10.56
CA PRO A 127 -5.08 -10.48 -9.80
C PRO A 127 -3.80 -9.94 -10.46
N TYR A 128 -3.57 -8.63 -10.40
CA TYR A 128 -2.38 -8.01 -10.98
C TYR A 128 -1.09 -8.51 -10.31
N TYR A 129 -1.14 -8.80 -9.02
CA TYR A 129 0.01 -9.23 -8.22
C TYR A 129 -0.43 -10.14 -7.07
N ALA A 130 0.51 -10.87 -6.51
CA ALA A 130 0.36 -11.57 -5.23
C ALA A 130 1.65 -11.49 -4.42
N PHE A 131 1.53 -11.57 -3.10
CA PHE A 131 2.65 -11.69 -2.18
C PHE A 131 2.68 -13.08 -1.54
N VAL A 132 3.89 -13.59 -1.30
CA VAL A 132 4.12 -14.92 -0.73
C VAL A 132 5.12 -14.83 0.42
N ALA A 133 4.75 -15.42 1.55
CA ALA A 133 5.66 -15.74 2.64
C ALA A 133 6.17 -17.18 2.45
N ASP A 134 7.31 -17.31 1.77
CA ASP A 134 7.98 -18.58 1.49
C ASP A 134 9.05 -18.91 2.53
N ALA A 135 9.72 -20.06 2.38
CA ALA A 135 10.78 -20.49 3.28
C ALA A 135 11.91 -19.45 3.41
N ILE A 136 12.18 -18.68 2.36
CA ILE A 136 13.16 -17.59 2.40
C ILE A 136 12.60 -16.45 3.24
N THR A 137 11.37 -15.97 3.01
CA THR A 137 10.74 -14.95 3.87
C THR A 137 10.80 -15.32 5.35
N MET A 138 10.53 -16.59 5.67
CA MET A 138 10.49 -17.08 7.04
C MET A 138 11.88 -17.18 7.68
N SER A 139 12.94 -17.43 6.91
CA SER A 139 14.30 -17.57 7.43
C SER A 139 15.19 -16.34 7.25
N HIS A 140 14.84 -15.43 6.34
CA HIS A 140 15.61 -14.23 6.05
C HIS A 140 15.51 -13.24 7.21
N PRO A 141 16.63 -12.63 7.67
CA PRO A 141 16.63 -11.71 8.81
C PRO A 141 15.72 -10.50 8.59
N GLU A 142 15.67 -9.98 7.36
CA GLU A 142 14.82 -8.84 6.98
C GLU A 142 13.38 -9.23 6.63
N MET A 143 12.97 -10.49 6.80
CA MET A 143 11.62 -10.96 6.48
C MET A 143 11.19 -10.65 5.04
N ALA A 144 12.12 -10.80 4.08
CA ALA A 144 11.91 -10.35 2.71
C ALA A 144 10.79 -11.16 2.01
N ILE A 145 9.63 -10.53 1.80
CA ILE A 145 8.41 -11.09 1.24
C ILE A 145 8.53 -11.18 -0.26
N LEU A 146 8.12 -12.29 -0.86
CA LEU A 146 8.19 -12.48 -2.31
C LEU A 146 6.98 -11.81 -2.98
N ALA A 147 7.21 -10.83 -3.84
CA ALA A 147 6.21 -10.26 -4.73
C ALA A 147 6.25 -10.98 -6.08
N ILE A 148 5.08 -11.24 -6.66
CA ILE A 148 4.91 -11.99 -7.91
C ILE A 148 4.00 -11.20 -8.84
N ASP A 149 4.47 -10.95 -10.06
CA ASP A 149 3.65 -10.42 -11.15
C ASP A 149 2.68 -11.52 -11.61
N CYS A 150 1.39 -11.21 -11.61
CA CYS A 150 0.33 -12.13 -12.03
C CYS A 150 -0.50 -11.51 -13.17
N GLY A 151 -0.19 -10.28 -13.59
CA GLY A 151 -1.01 -9.52 -14.51
C GLY A 151 -1.04 -10.07 -15.93
N ARG A 152 -1.98 -9.61 -16.75
CA ARG A 152 -2.17 -10.13 -18.11
C ARG A 152 -1.08 -9.62 -19.05
N THR A 153 -0.47 -10.52 -19.82
CA THR A 153 0.61 -10.18 -20.77
C THR A 153 0.20 -9.15 -21.83
N GLU A 154 -1.09 -9.06 -22.15
CA GLU A 154 -1.62 -8.05 -23.09
C GLU A 154 -1.47 -6.60 -22.61
N PHE A 155 -1.24 -6.40 -21.30
CA PHE A 155 -0.96 -5.09 -20.70
C PHE A 155 0.54 -4.91 -20.38
N GLY A 156 1.41 -5.78 -20.90
CA GLY A 156 2.86 -5.68 -20.69
C GLY A 156 3.36 -6.30 -19.39
N HIS A 157 2.53 -7.08 -18.69
CA HIS A 157 2.94 -7.87 -17.52
C HIS A 157 3.76 -9.09 -17.88
N GLU A 158 4.55 -9.57 -16.92
CA GLU A 158 5.41 -10.73 -17.02
C GLU A 158 5.03 -11.76 -15.94
N PRO A 159 3.93 -12.53 -16.08
CA PRO A 159 3.51 -13.52 -15.09
C PRO A 159 4.65 -14.41 -14.59
N GLY A 160 4.82 -14.45 -13.26
CA GLY A 160 5.89 -15.18 -12.60
C GLY A 160 7.19 -14.39 -12.42
N ARG A 161 7.30 -13.15 -12.94
CA ARG A 161 8.37 -12.23 -12.57
C ARG A 161 8.27 -11.93 -11.08
N THR A 162 9.41 -11.97 -10.39
CA THR A 162 9.45 -11.80 -8.93
C THR A 162 10.50 -10.80 -8.49
N PHE A 163 10.24 -10.20 -7.33
CA PHE A 163 11.25 -9.53 -6.52
C PHE A 163 10.92 -9.74 -5.04
N ARG A 164 11.84 -9.40 -4.13
CA ARG A 164 11.54 -9.43 -2.70
C ARG A 164 11.38 -8.02 -2.14
N VAL A 165 10.57 -7.86 -1.11
CA VAL A 165 10.31 -6.57 -0.46
C VAL A 165 10.37 -6.74 1.04
N ILE A 166 11.05 -5.81 1.73
CA ILE A 166 11.08 -5.80 3.18
C ILE A 166 9.73 -5.29 3.74
N PRO A 167 9.30 -5.73 4.93
CA PRO A 167 8.03 -5.31 5.52
C PRO A 167 7.84 -3.79 5.57
N GLY A 168 8.87 -3.03 5.95
CA GLY A 168 8.83 -1.57 6.02
C GLY A 168 8.64 -0.85 4.69
N GLN A 169 8.66 -1.55 3.55
CA GLN A 169 8.38 -1.01 2.22
C GLN A 169 7.13 -1.63 1.57
N MET A 170 6.40 -2.49 2.28
CA MET A 170 5.20 -3.12 1.74
C MET A 170 4.11 -2.12 1.36
N HIS A 171 3.92 -1.07 2.18
CA HIS A 171 2.94 -0.02 1.88
C HIS A 171 3.26 0.69 0.56
N ALA A 172 4.55 0.86 0.22
CA ALA A 172 4.92 1.55 -1.01
C ALA A 172 4.57 0.68 -2.23
N VAL A 173 4.86 -0.62 -2.16
CA VAL A 173 4.55 -1.57 -3.23
C VAL A 173 3.04 -1.77 -3.37
N GLU A 174 2.38 -2.20 -2.29
CA GLU A 174 0.96 -2.58 -2.33
C GLU A 174 0.04 -1.41 -2.69
N ASN A 175 0.23 -0.24 -2.09
CA ASN A 175 -0.64 0.91 -2.38
C ASN A 175 -0.51 1.39 -3.83
N ASN A 176 0.68 1.28 -4.45
CA ASN A 176 0.87 1.66 -5.85
C ASN A 176 0.29 0.63 -6.81
N LEU A 177 0.53 -0.66 -6.56
CA LEU A 177 0.03 -1.72 -7.43
C LEU A 177 -1.49 -1.87 -7.34
N SER A 178 -2.09 -1.72 -6.15
CA SER A 178 -3.54 -1.85 -5.94
C SER A 178 -4.38 -0.83 -6.71
N ILE A 179 -3.82 0.36 -6.96
CA ILE A 179 -4.49 1.45 -7.69
C ILE A 179 -3.89 1.69 -9.08
N ALA A 180 -2.97 0.84 -9.52
CA ALA A 180 -2.23 0.98 -10.77
C ALA A 180 -1.55 2.37 -10.94
N ASN A 181 -1.01 2.93 -9.85
CA ASN A 181 -0.26 4.19 -9.91
C ASN A 181 1.17 3.98 -10.46
N MET A 182 1.73 2.79 -10.26
CA MET A 182 3.05 2.43 -10.75
C MET A 182 3.11 0.94 -11.02
N ASP A 183 3.91 0.51 -11.99
CA ASP A 183 3.92 -0.88 -12.43
C ASP A 183 4.84 -1.78 -11.62
N PHE A 184 4.54 -3.09 -11.65
CA PHE A 184 5.34 -4.12 -10.99
C PHE A 184 6.83 -4.04 -11.37
N ARG A 185 7.12 -3.87 -12.67
CA ARG A 185 8.47 -3.77 -13.21
C ARG A 185 9.29 -2.64 -12.58
N SER A 186 8.67 -1.50 -12.28
CA SER A 186 9.34 -0.35 -11.66
C SER A 186 9.90 -0.68 -10.27
N PHE A 187 9.24 -1.58 -9.53
CA PHE A 187 9.77 -2.09 -8.26
C PHE A 187 10.79 -3.20 -8.47
N ALA A 188 10.51 -4.13 -9.38
CA ALA A 188 11.39 -5.25 -9.68
C ALA A 188 12.76 -4.82 -10.25
N ASP A 189 12.81 -3.69 -10.98
CA ASP A 189 14.04 -3.10 -11.53
C ASP A 189 14.78 -2.20 -10.53
N ALA A 190 14.14 -1.85 -9.41
CA ALA A 190 14.70 -0.98 -8.37
C ALA A 190 15.19 -1.73 -7.13
N VAL A 191 15.34 -3.05 -7.23
CA VAL A 191 15.91 -3.87 -6.15
C VAL A 191 17.41 -3.69 -6.03
N ASP A 192 17.93 -3.91 -4.82
CA ASP A 192 19.38 -4.00 -4.59
C ASP A 192 19.99 -5.24 -5.26
N ASP A 193 21.32 -5.35 -5.24
CA ASP A 193 22.09 -6.46 -5.85
C ASP A 193 21.64 -7.86 -5.38
N ASP A 194 20.98 -7.96 -4.22
CA ASP A 194 20.47 -9.22 -3.67
C ASP A 194 19.00 -9.52 -4.05
N GLY A 195 18.39 -8.68 -4.89
CA GLY A 195 17.01 -8.85 -5.37
C GLY A 195 15.94 -8.38 -4.38
N VAL A 196 16.32 -7.62 -3.36
CA VAL A 196 15.40 -7.08 -2.35
C VAL A 196 15.18 -5.58 -2.56
N PHE A 197 13.92 -5.19 -2.67
CA PHE A 197 13.46 -3.81 -2.67
C PHE A 197 13.47 -3.26 -1.23
N ARG A 198 14.33 -2.26 -1.01
CA ARG A 198 14.47 -1.52 0.27
C ARG A 198 14.03 -0.06 0.16
N GLY A 199 13.33 0.28 -0.93
CA GLY A 199 12.87 1.63 -1.23
C GLY A 199 13.60 2.23 -2.41
N PHE A 200 12.99 3.24 -3.02
CA PHE A 200 13.66 4.00 -4.07
C PHE A 200 14.82 4.82 -3.49
N PRO A 201 15.89 5.04 -4.27
CA PRO A 201 16.91 6.00 -3.86
C PRO A 201 16.26 7.36 -3.61
N PRO A 202 16.76 8.13 -2.63
CA PRO A 202 16.24 9.47 -2.38
C PRO A 202 16.28 10.28 -3.66
N ALA A 203 15.21 11.03 -3.93
CA ALA A 203 15.16 11.93 -5.07
C ALA A 203 16.42 12.83 -5.04
N PRO A 204 17.09 13.06 -6.19
CA PRO A 204 18.13 14.06 -6.27
C PRO A 204 17.59 15.40 -5.70
N GLN A 205 18.42 16.15 -4.96
CA GLN A 205 18.03 17.40 -4.28
C GLN A 205 17.57 18.56 -5.20
N HIS A 206 17.18 18.29 -6.45
CA HIS A 206 16.86 19.30 -7.46
C HIS A 206 15.36 19.49 -7.70
N VAL A 207 14.51 19.32 -6.68
CA VAL A 207 13.16 19.88 -6.74
C VAL A 207 13.24 21.30 -6.20
N ALA A 208 13.55 22.26 -7.06
CA ALA A 208 13.21 23.64 -6.78
C ALA A 208 11.68 23.75 -6.83
N ILE A 209 11.04 23.74 -5.66
CA ILE A 209 9.62 24.10 -5.56
C ILE A 209 9.56 25.60 -5.86
N LEU A 210 9.19 25.95 -7.09
CA LEU A 210 8.91 27.33 -7.46
C LEU A 210 7.45 27.61 -7.14
N HIS A 211 7.21 28.60 -6.28
CA HIS A 211 5.87 29.11 -6.08
C HIS A 211 5.35 29.76 -7.36
N ARG A 212 4.03 29.78 -7.53
CA ARG A 212 3.38 30.35 -8.72
C ARG A 212 3.89 31.74 -9.07
N ASP A 213 4.09 32.60 -8.07
CA ASP A 213 4.59 33.96 -8.27
C ASP A 213 6.04 33.99 -8.77
N GLU A 214 6.87 33.03 -8.34
CA GLU A 214 8.24 32.87 -8.80
C GLU A 214 8.27 32.33 -10.23
N LEU A 215 7.39 31.39 -10.57
CA LEU A 215 7.25 30.85 -11.91
C LEU A 215 6.69 31.90 -12.88
N ILE A 216 5.72 32.72 -12.44
CA ILE A 216 5.21 33.88 -13.18
C ILE A 216 6.36 34.87 -13.41
N ALA A 217 7.09 35.24 -12.36
CA ALA A 217 8.23 36.16 -12.48
C ALA A 217 9.29 35.62 -13.47
N LEU A 218 9.65 34.34 -13.40
CA LEU A 218 10.60 33.72 -14.32
C LEU A 218 10.07 33.66 -15.76
N SER A 219 8.79 33.33 -15.95
CA SER A 219 8.15 33.27 -17.28
C SER A 219 8.14 34.63 -17.99
N THR A 220 8.09 35.74 -17.25
CA THR A 220 8.22 37.09 -17.83
C THR A 220 9.62 37.41 -18.33
N THR A 221 10.65 36.73 -17.81
CA THR A 221 12.05 36.98 -18.17
C THR A 221 12.56 36.11 -19.32
N ASN A 222 11.87 35.01 -19.63
CA ASN A 222 12.28 34.09 -20.69
C ASN A 222 11.10 33.65 -21.56
N GLN A 223 10.82 34.46 -22.58
CA GLN A 223 9.84 34.19 -23.64
C GLN A 223 10.54 33.87 -24.97
N SER A 224 11.74 33.29 -24.89
CA SER A 224 12.62 33.11 -26.07
C SER A 224 12.06 32.15 -27.12
N THR A 225 10.98 31.41 -26.80
CA THR A 225 10.27 30.54 -27.73
C THR A 225 8.76 30.83 -27.68
N PRO A 226 8.02 30.57 -28.77
CA PRO A 226 6.56 30.69 -28.78
C PRO A 226 5.88 29.86 -27.69
N THR A 227 6.43 28.68 -27.38
CA THR A 227 5.93 27.83 -26.29
C THR A 227 6.08 28.50 -24.93
N LEU A 228 7.24 29.11 -24.66
CA LEU A 228 7.47 29.81 -23.38
C LEU A 228 6.63 31.09 -23.27
N ALA A 229 6.39 31.79 -24.38
CA ALA A 229 5.49 32.94 -24.42
C ALA A 229 4.04 32.55 -24.10
N ARG A 230 3.53 31.49 -24.75
CA ARG A 230 2.19 30.95 -24.48
C ARG A 230 2.04 30.46 -23.04
N PHE A 231 3.05 29.73 -22.55
CA PHE A 231 3.08 29.29 -21.15
C PHE A 231 3.03 30.48 -20.18
N ALA A 232 3.74 31.57 -20.45
CA ALA A 232 3.70 32.78 -19.62
C ALA A 232 2.34 33.50 -19.66
N GLU A 233 1.60 33.41 -20.77
CA GLU A 233 0.25 33.97 -20.92
C GLU A 233 -0.82 33.16 -20.18
N GLU A 234 -0.72 31.83 -20.18
CA GLU A 234 -1.71 30.93 -19.59
C GLU A 234 -1.50 30.73 -18.07
N LEU A 235 -0.25 30.81 -17.60
CA LEU A 235 0.13 30.56 -16.21
C LEU A 235 -0.65 31.38 -15.15
N PRO A 236 -0.99 32.68 -15.38
CA PRO A 236 -1.81 33.48 -14.45
C PRO A 236 -3.28 33.08 -14.34
N ASP A 237 -3.79 32.22 -15.22
CA ASP A 237 -5.19 31.76 -15.24
C ASP A 237 -5.33 30.28 -14.82
N LEU A 238 -4.22 29.60 -14.53
CA LEU A 238 -4.25 28.23 -13.99
C LEU A 238 -4.62 28.25 -12.51
N ASP A 239 -5.74 27.60 -12.17
CA ASP A 239 -6.32 27.53 -10.82
C ASP A 239 -5.63 26.49 -9.91
N ASN A 240 -4.77 25.61 -10.45
CA ASN A 240 -3.96 24.64 -9.70
C ASN A 240 -2.76 24.11 -10.51
N PRO A 241 -1.70 24.90 -10.76
CA PRO A 241 -0.55 24.41 -11.51
C PRO A 241 0.37 23.59 -10.61
N SER A 242 0.21 22.26 -10.57
CA SER A 242 1.32 21.37 -10.23
C SER A 242 2.05 21.02 -11.53
N LEU A 243 3.24 21.58 -11.71
CA LEU A 243 4.16 21.20 -12.79
C LEU A 243 5.39 20.56 -12.16
N VAL A 244 5.57 19.26 -12.34
CA VAL A 244 6.82 18.58 -11.97
C VAL A 244 7.80 18.77 -13.13
N LEU A 245 8.75 19.69 -12.96
CA LEU A 245 9.86 19.88 -13.90
C LEU A 245 10.98 18.91 -13.50
N TYR A 246 11.19 17.87 -14.31
CA TYR A 246 12.45 17.12 -14.29
C TYR A 246 13.48 17.85 -15.15
N GLU A 247 14.74 17.90 -14.72
CA GLU A 247 15.84 18.34 -15.58
C GLU A 247 16.03 17.32 -16.72
N THR A 248 15.31 17.51 -17.81
CA THR A 248 15.56 16.79 -19.07
C THR A 248 16.63 17.55 -19.87
N PRO A 249 17.58 16.86 -20.53
CA PRO A 249 18.46 17.52 -21.49
C PRO A 249 17.64 18.34 -22.49
N ARG A 250 18.06 19.60 -22.73
CA ARG A 250 17.36 20.65 -23.49
C ARG A 250 16.80 20.25 -24.86
N ALA A 251 17.26 19.14 -25.43
CA ALA A 251 16.85 18.63 -26.74
C ALA A 251 15.44 18.00 -26.72
N THR A 252 15.05 17.27 -25.67
CA THR A 252 13.80 16.49 -25.65
C THR A 252 12.55 17.36 -25.48
N LEU A 253 12.69 18.54 -24.88
CA LEU A 253 11.61 19.51 -24.65
C LEU A 253 11.18 20.21 -25.96
N TYR A 254 12.07 20.27 -26.94
CA TYR A 254 11.82 20.89 -28.24
C TYR A 254 10.98 19.99 -29.17
N ASP A 255 11.28 18.69 -29.21
CA ASP A 255 10.54 17.75 -30.06
C ASP A 255 9.11 17.50 -29.55
N PHE A 256 8.92 17.52 -28.23
CA PHE A 256 7.59 17.38 -27.61
C PHE A 256 6.62 18.52 -27.93
N THR A 257 7.15 19.73 -28.14
CA THR A 257 6.34 20.94 -28.37
C THR A 257 5.94 21.14 -29.83
N ILE A 258 6.63 20.49 -30.77
CA ILE A 258 6.27 20.46 -32.19
C ILE A 258 5.13 19.46 -32.46
N ALA A 259 4.96 18.44 -31.61
CA ALA A 259 3.98 17.37 -31.77
C ALA A 259 2.58 17.65 -31.15
N LEU A 260 2.37 18.83 -30.56
CA LEU A 260 1.08 19.19 -29.94
C LEU A 260 0.02 19.51 -31.01
N ASP A 261 -1.10 18.80 -30.96
CA ASP A 261 -2.33 19.14 -31.70
C ASP A 261 -2.92 20.44 -31.12
N PRO A 262 -3.16 21.50 -31.94
CA PRO A 262 -3.60 22.80 -31.47
C PRO A 262 -4.98 22.85 -30.80
N GLU A 263 -5.81 21.78 -30.83
CA GLU A 263 -7.15 21.77 -30.23
C GLU A 263 -7.31 20.89 -28.98
N SER A 264 -6.25 20.28 -28.46
CA SER A 264 -6.34 19.48 -27.22
C SER A 264 -6.29 20.34 -25.95
N THR A 265 -7.28 20.20 -25.06
CA THR A 265 -7.27 20.77 -23.69
C THR A 265 -6.61 19.86 -22.65
N GLU A 266 -6.02 18.73 -23.08
CA GLU A 266 -5.36 17.75 -22.23
C GLU A 266 -3.87 17.64 -22.64
N ILE A 267 -2.97 17.77 -21.66
CA ILE A 267 -1.53 17.55 -21.82
C ILE A 267 -1.20 16.20 -21.20
N ARG A 268 -0.88 15.20 -22.02
CA ARG A 268 -0.35 13.91 -21.57
C ARG A 268 1.15 13.87 -21.80
N VAL A 269 1.92 13.95 -20.72
CA VAL A 269 3.36 13.67 -20.74
C VAL A 269 3.54 12.28 -20.16
N GLY A 270 3.49 11.29 -21.06
CA GLY A 270 3.85 9.90 -20.78
C GLY A 270 5.14 9.60 -21.51
N VAL A 271 6.10 9.09 -20.76
CA VAL A 271 7.41 8.68 -21.24
C VAL A 271 7.18 7.46 -22.14
N GLU A 272 7.52 7.54 -23.44
CA GLU A 272 7.74 6.29 -24.18
C GLU A 272 8.91 5.46 -23.58
N ASP A 273 9.62 5.99 -22.58
CA ASP A 273 10.64 5.30 -21.76
C ASP A 273 10.24 5.07 -20.28
N TYR A 274 8.96 5.18 -19.88
CA TYR A 274 8.49 4.64 -18.58
C TYR A 274 7.89 3.25 -18.76
N LEU A 275 7.59 2.86 -20.01
CA LEU A 275 6.98 1.58 -20.38
C LEU A 275 7.76 0.80 -21.46
N ALA A 276 9.07 1.05 -21.61
CA ALA A 276 10.02 0.10 -22.23
C ALA A 276 10.88 -0.53 -21.14
#